data_AF-M1B127-F1
#
_entry.id   AF-M1B127-F1
#
_cell.length_a   1.000
_cell.length_b   1.000
_cell.length_c   1.000
_cell.angle_alpha   90.00
_cell.angle_beta   90.00
_cell.angle_gamma   90.00
#
_symmetry.space_group_name_H-M   'P 1'
#
loop_
_entity.id
_entity.type
_entity.pdbx_description
1 polymer ?
#
loop_
_entity_poly.entity_id
_entity_poly.type
_entity_poly.pdbx_seq_one_letter_code
_entity_poly.pdbx_strand_id
1 'polypeptide(L)' 'MPISYLSQPLFQDLLTQAEEQFGFDHPMGGLTIPCKEDVFVDLTSRLRS' A
#
# COMPACT_ATOMS: atom_id res chain seq x y z
N MET A 1 -2.41 -0.93 -12.80
CA MET A 1 -3.79 -0.57 -12.41
C MET A 1 -3.82 0.93 -12.12
N PRO A 2 -4.69 1.72 -12.74
CA PRO A 2 -4.85 3.13 -12.40
C PRO A 2 -5.23 3.31 -10.92
N ILE A 3 -4.64 4.31 -10.26
CA ILE A 3 -4.93 4.62 -8.86
C ILE A 3 -6.40 5.04 -8.67
N SER A 4 -7.03 5.58 -9.73
CA SER A 4 -8.44 5.95 -9.74
C SER A 4 -9.40 4.80 -9.45
N TYR A 5 -9.00 3.55 -9.63
CA TYR A 5 -9.83 2.40 -9.25
C TYR A 5 -9.98 2.26 -7.73
N LEU A 6 -9.00 2.73 -6.94
CA LEU A 6 -9.10 2.71 -5.48
C LEU A 6 -10.23 3.60 -4.97
N SER A 7 -10.62 4.62 -5.74
CA SER A 7 -11.73 5.51 -5.37
C SER A 7 -13.10 4.96 -5.77
N GLN A 8 -13.19 3.82 -6.45
CA GLN A 8 -14.46 3.24 -6.87
C GLN A 8 -15.14 2.55 -5.67
N PRO A 9 -16.46 2.75 -5.46
CA PRO A 9 -17.17 2.17 -4.32
C PRO A 9 -17.00 0.65 -4.20
N LEU A 10 -17.13 -0.06 -5.32
CA LEU A 10 -16.94 -1.52 -5.36
C LEU A 10 -15.54 -1.96 -4.92
N PHE A 11 -14.52 -1.16 -5.24
CA PHE A 11 -13.16 -1.49 -4.81
C PHE A 11 -12.99 -1.23 -3.31
N GLN A 12 -13.59 -0.15 -2.80
CA GLN A 12 -13.61 0.13 -1.36
C GLN A 12 -14.34 -0.95 -0.58
N ASP A 13 -15.47 -1.46 -1.08
CA ASP A 13 -16.20 -2.57 -0.45
C ASP A 13 -15.35 -3.85 -0.39
N LEU A 14 -14.52 -4.09 -1.41
CA LEU A 14 -13.57 -5.21 -1.40
C LEU A 14 -12.42 -4.99 -0.40
N LEU A 15 -11.91 -3.75 -0.28
CA LEU A 15 -10.89 -3.42 0.71
C LEU A 15 -11.42 -3.57 2.14
N THR A 16 -12.66 -3.18 2.41
CA THR A 16 -13.32 -3.40 3.71
C THR A 16 -13.46 -4.90 4.01
N GLN A 17 -13.87 -5.72 3.04
CA GLN A 17 -13.93 -7.18 3.24
C GLN A 17 -12.54 -7.78 3.52
N ALA A 18 -11.51 -7.27 2.85
CA ALA A 18 -10.14 -7.70 3.11
C ALA A 18 -9.66 -7.27 4.50
N GLU A 19 -10.00 -6.06 4.96
CA GLU A 19 -9.77 -5.61 6.33
C GLU A 19 -10.41 -6.54 7.36
N GLU A 20 -11.69 -6.85 7.20
CA GLU A 20 -12.42 -7.72 8.14
C GLU A 20 -11.82 -9.12 8.21
N GLN A 21 -11.33 -9.65 7.08
CA GLN A 21 -10.80 -11.00 6.98
C GLN A 21 -9.34 -11.12 7.44
N PHE A 22 -8.50 -10.13 7.15
CA PHE A 22 -7.05 -10.18 7.38
C PHE A 22 -6.56 -9.23 8.48
N GLY A 23 -7.40 -8.28 8.89
CA GLY A 23 -7.10 -7.24 9.86
C GLY A 23 -6.21 -6.12 9.29
N PHE A 24 -6.37 -4.91 9.84
CA PHE A 24 -5.38 -3.82 9.69
C PHE A 24 -4.52 -3.65 10.94
N ASP A 25 -4.40 -4.68 11.77
CA ASP A 25 -3.64 -4.62 13.03
C ASP A 25 -2.12 -4.61 12.72
N HIS A 26 -1.70 -3.48 12.18
CA HIS A 26 -0.34 -3.10 11.91
C HIS A 26 -0.07 -1.94 12.87
N PRO A 27 0.76 -2.12 13.91
CA PRO A 27 0.94 -1.11 14.96
C PRO A 27 1.44 0.26 14.48
N MET A 28 1.82 0.41 13.19
CA MET A 28 2.16 1.69 12.56
C MET A 28 1.32 2.01 11.30
N GLY A 29 0.17 1.37 11.09
CA GLY A 29 -0.78 1.69 10.00
C GLY A 29 -0.21 1.59 8.57
N GLY A 30 1.00 1.07 8.41
CA GLY A 30 1.74 1.03 7.16
C GLY A 30 2.54 -0.25 7.02
N LEU A 31 2.81 -0.62 5.77
CA LEU A 31 3.67 -1.75 5.45
C LEU A 31 5.12 -1.39 5.76
N THR A 32 5.69 -1.98 6.80
CA THR A 32 7.12 -1.83 7.11
C THR A 32 7.90 -2.85 6.31
N ILE A 33 8.62 -2.40 5.28
CA ILE A 33 9.52 -3.25 4.50
C ILE A 33 10.95 -3.01 5.00
N PRO A 34 11.58 -3.96 5.71
CA PRO A 34 12.98 -3.83 6.08
C PRO A 34 13.83 -3.80 4.82
N CYS A 35 14.49 -2.68 4.57
CA CYS A 35 15.39 -2.51 3.45
C CYS A 35 16.57 -1.63 3.88
N LYS A 36 17.66 -1.72 3.11
CA LYS A 36 18.79 -0.81 3.29
C LYS A 36 18.45 0.54 2.65
N GLU A 37 18.99 1.61 3.25
CA GLU A 37 18.72 2.98 2.82
C GLU A 37 19.10 3.23 1.35
N ASP A 38 20.21 2.67 0.89
CA ASP A 38 20.68 2.77 -0.49
C ASP A 38 19.67 2.18 -1.50
N VAL A 39 19.07 1.03 -1.16
CA VAL A 39 18.03 0.39 -1.97
C VAL A 39 16.77 1.26 -2.02
N PHE A 40 16.38 1.87 -0.90
CA PHE A 40 15.21 2.75 -0.86
C PHE A 40 15.41 4.00 -1.73
N VAL A 41 16.57 4.65 -1.64
CA VAL A 41 16.91 5.83 -2.43
C VAL A 41 16.95 5.52 -3.93
N ASP A 42 17.58 4.41 -4.33
CA ASP A 42 17.58 3.96 -5.74
C ASP A 42 16.16 3.76 -6.26
N LEU A 43 15.34 2.98 -5.54
CA LEU A 43 13.96 2.69 -5.93
C LEU A 43 13.15 3.98 -6.09
N THR A 44 13.22 4.89 -5.10
CA THR A 44 12.44 6.12 -5.11
C THR A 44 12.89 7.07 -6.21
N SER A 45 14.19 7.11 -6.54
CA SER A 45 14.72 7.91 -7.64
C SER A 45 14.17 7.46 -9.00
N ARG A 46 13.97 6.15 -9.18
CA ARG A 46 13.44 5.55 -10.42
C ARG A 46 11.93 5.76 -10.58
N LEU A 47 11.21 5.94 -9.48
CA LEU A 47 9.76 6.18 -9.46
C LEU A 47 9.38 7.65 -9.72
N ARG A 48 10.33 8.58 -9.54
CA ARG A 48 10.13 10.03 -9.78
C ARG A 48 10.29 10.38 -11.27
N SER A 49 9.57 9.67 -12.14
CA SER A 49 9.45 9.98 -13.57
C SER A 49 8.52 11.17 -13.83
#